data_AF-A0A259NHR1-F1
#
_entry.id   AF-A0A259NHR1-F1
#
_cell.length_a   1.000
_cell.length_b   1.000
_cell.length_c   1.000
_cell.angle_alpha   90.00
_cell.angle_beta   90.00
_cell.angle_gamma   90.00
#
_symmetry.space_group_name_H-M   'P 1'
#
loop_
_entity.id
_entity.type
_entity.pdbx_description
1 polymer ?
#
loop_
_entity_poly.entity_id
_entity_poly.type
_entity_poly.pdbx_seq_one_letter_code
_entity_poly.pdbx_strand_id
1 'polypeptide(L)'
;MSGKKTAVVVCPGRGSYNRTELGYLKQVAADRSWLKQFDTVREQLGLSTVTALDQAPAFSSREHLKAENAAALIYSCGIADFAAIDRE
;
A
#
# COMPACT_ATOMS: atom_id res chain seq x y z
N MET A 1 -29.22 -17.41 16.88
CA MET A 1 -28.19 -16.83 16.00
C MET A 1 -27.24 -16.02 16.85
N SER A 2 -25.94 -16.35 16.87
CA SER A 2 -24.96 -15.50 17.55
C SER A 2 -24.80 -14.23 16.72
N GLY A 3 -25.11 -13.06 17.28
CA GLY A 3 -24.99 -11.79 16.56
C GLY A 3 -23.56 -11.53 16.10
N LYS A 4 -23.39 -10.88 14.94
CA LYS A 4 -22.06 -10.46 14.47
C LYS A 4 -21.40 -9.57 15.51
N LYS A 5 -20.12 -9.80 15.79
CA LYS A 5 -19.35 -8.95 16.70
C LYS A 5 -19.03 -7.62 16.00
N THR A 6 -19.20 -6.51 16.71
CA THR A 6 -18.78 -5.19 16.23
C THR A 6 -17.27 -5.03 16.38
N ALA A 7 -16.59 -4.51 15.36
CA ALA A 7 -15.17 -4.19 15.39
C ALA A 7 -14.94 -2.73 14.95
N VAL A 8 -13.93 -2.09 15.51
CA VAL A 8 -13.45 -0.76 15.11
C VAL A 8 -12.00 -0.88 14.70
N VAL A 9 -11.64 -0.30 13.56
CA VAL A 9 -10.26 -0.27 13.05
C VAL A 9 -9.73 1.15 13.18
N VAL A 10 -8.59 1.30 13.86
CA VAL A 10 -7.92 2.58 14.09
C VAL A 10 -6.51 2.47 13.55
N CYS A 11 -6.09 3.43 12.72
CA CYS A 11 -4.77 3.49 12.09
C CYS A 11 -4.37 2.18 11.36
N PRO A 12 -5.11 1.73 10.33
CA PRO A 12 -4.78 0.52 9.58
C PRO A 12 -3.57 0.75 8.67
N GLY A 13 -2.37 0.78 9.25
CA GLY A 13 -1.10 0.87 8.56
C GLY A 13 -0.22 -0.33 8.88
N ARG A 14 0.66 -0.70 7.94
CA ARG A 14 1.70 -1.70 8.21
C ARG A 14 2.89 -1.06 8.94
N GLY A 15 3.68 -1.86 9.63
CA GLY A 15 4.93 -1.40 10.24
C GLY A 15 6.09 -1.26 9.23
N SER A 16 6.01 -1.96 8.09
CA SER A 16 7.09 -2.01 7.11
C SER A 16 6.56 -2.33 5.71
N TYR A 17 7.41 -2.08 4.71
CA TYR A 17 7.35 -2.70 3.39
C TYR A 17 8.70 -3.37 3.11
N ASN A 18 8.73 -4.70 3.11
CA ASN A 18 9.95 -5.50 3.04
C ASN A 18 10.05 -6.29 1.71
N ARG A 19 11.17 -6.98 1.51
CA ARG A 19 11.45 -7.73 0.28
C ARG A 19 10.38 -8.76 -0.09
N THR A 20 9.75 -9.41 0.89
CA THR A 20 8.70 -10.42 0.65
C THR A 20 7.36 -9.81 0.26
N GLU A 21 7.19 -8.49 0.44
CA GLU A 21 5.99 -7.75 0.08
C GLU A 21 6.09 -7.10 -1.31
N LEU A 22 7.21 -7.29 -2.03
CA LEU A 22 7.37 -6.76 -3.38
C LEU A 22 6.28 -7.30 -4.32
N GLY A 23 5.54 -6.40 -4.96
CA GLY A 23 4.43 -6.73 -5.86
C GLY A 23 3.10 -6.99 -5.15
N TYR A 24 3.01 -6.73 -3.84
CA TYR A 24 1.78 -6.92 -3.07
C TYR A 24 0.65 -6.04 -3.62
N LEU A 25 0.89 -4.74 -3.85
CA LEU A 25 -0.16 -3.82 -4.32
C LEU A 25 -0.62 -4.17 -5.74
N LYS A 26 0.28 -4.67 -6.59
CA LYS A 26 -0.10 -5.23 -7.89
C LYS A 26 -1.15 -6.34 -7.77
N GLN A 27 -1.08 -7.17 -6.73
CA GLN A 27 -2.04 -8.27 -6.55
C GLN A 27 -3.39 -7.80 -6.01
N VAL A 28 -3.39 -6.87 -5.06
CA VAL A 28 -4.62 -6.51 -4.30
C VAL A 28 -5.25 -5.18 -4.69
N ALA A 29 -4.52 -4.32 -5.41
CA ALA A 29 -4.90 -2.93 -5.62
C ALA A 29 -4.69 -2.40 -7.05
N ALA A 30 -4.36 -3.24 -8.04
CA ALA A 30 -4.04 -2.81 -9.41
C ALA A 30 -5.08 -1.86 -10.04
N ASP A 31 -6.38 -2.11 -9.82
CA ASP A 31 -7.47 -1.33 -10.42
C ASP A 31 -8.09 -0.29 -9.48
N ARG A 32 -7.43 0.00 -8.35
CA ARG A 32 -7.97 0.93 -7.35
C ARG A 32 -7.70 2.39 -7.75
N SER A 33 -8.75 3.19 -7.79
CA SER A 33 -8.67 4.62 -8.14
C SER A 33 -7.80 5.44 -7.19
N TRP A 34 -7.77 5.10 -5.90
CA TRP A 34 -6.94 5.78 -4.92
C TRP A 34 -5.43 5.57 -5.17
N LEU A 35 -5.02 4.44 -5.73
CA LEU A 35 -3.61 4.18 -6.05
C LEU A 35 -3.14 5.11 -7.18
N LYS A 36 -3.98 5.29 -8.21
CA LYS A 36 -3.72 6.25 -9.31
C LYS A 36 -3.62 7.69 -8.80
N GLN A 37 -4.43 8.06 -7.81
CA GLN A 37 -4.35 9.39 -7.19
C GLN A 37 -3.01 9.58 -6.47
N PHE A 38 -2.52 8.57 -5.74
CA PHE A 38 -1.22 8.65 -5.08
C PHE A 38 -0.08 8.76 -6.08
N ASP A 39 -0.12 7.97 -7.15
CA ASP A 39 0.86 8.04 -8.23
C ASP A 39 0.90 9.42 -8.88
N THR A 40 -0.27 9.99 -9.19
CA THR A 40 -0.37 11.34 -9.77
C THR A 40 0.27 12.40 -8.86
N VAL A 41 -0.02 12.36 -7.55
CA VAL A 41 0.57 13.30 -6.58
C VAL A 41 2.09 13.12 -6.51
N ARG A 42 2.59 11.88 -6.52
CA ARG A 42 4.02 11.60 -6.47
C ARG A 42 4.75 12.05 -7.73
N GLU A 43 4.16 11.85 -8.91
CA GLU A 43 4.69 12.34 -10.19
C GLU A 43 4.83 13.87 -10.17
N GLN A 44 3.83 14.59 -9.68
CA GLN A 44 3.86 16.04 -9.54
C GLN A 44 4.98 16.52 -8.61
N LEU A 45 5.36 15.70 -7.63
CA LEU A 45 6.47 15.97 -6.70
C LEU A 45 7.83 15.47 -7.22
N GLY A 46 7.89 14.89 -8.41
CA GLY A 46 9.12 14.31 -8.98
C GLY A 46 9.59 13.04 -8.25
N LEU A 47 8.68 12.33 -7.58
CA LEU A 47 8.97 11.11 -6.84
C LEU A 47 8.53 9.87 -7.63
N SER A 48 9.24 8.75 -7.46
CA SER A 48 8.84 7.46 -8.04
C SER A 48 7.44 7.07 -7.59
N THR A 49 6.56 6.66 -8.49
CA THR A 49 5.18 6.25 -8.16
C THR A 49 5.15 5.03 -7.22
N VAL A 50 4.06 4.89 -6.45
CA VAL A 50 3.87 3.69 -5.60
C VAL A 50 3.82 2.46 -6.49
N THR A 51 3.12 2.54 -7.62
CA THR A 51 3.05 1.46 -8.60
C THR A 51 4.42 1.07 -9.16
N ALA A 52 5.26 2.03 -9.55
CA ALA A 52 6.60 1.73 -10.08
C ALA A 52 7.52 1.10 -9.02
N LEU A 53 7.40 1.54 -7.77
CA LEU A 53 8.15 0.95 -6.65
C LEU A 53 7.69 -0.48 -6.38
N ASP A 54 6.38 -0.71 -6.23
CA ASP A 54 5.83 -2.04 -5.93
C ASP A 54 6.07 -3.05 -7.06
N GLN A 55 6.07 -2.59 -8.31
CA GLN A 55 6.28 -3.43 -9.49
C GLN A 55 7.73 -3.44 -9.98
N ALA A 56 8.67 -2.94 -9.17
CA ALA A 56 10.08 -3.02 -9.50
C ALA A 56 10.50 -4.49 -9.72
N PRO A 57 11.44 -4.76 -10.66
CA PRO A 57 11.85 -6.14 -10.97
C PRO A 57 12.53 -6.83 -9.78
N ALA A 58 13.09 -6.06 -8.84
CA ALA A 58 13.68 -6.56 -7.62
C ALA A 58 13.60 -5.52 -6.50
N PHE A 59 13.55 -6.00 -5.25
CA PHE A 59 13.60 -5.14 -4.08
C PHE A 59 14.99 -4.51 -3.93
N SER A 60 15.03 -3.18 -3.94
CA SER A 60 16.22 -2.38 -3.72
C SER A 60 16.11 -1.67 -2.38
N SER A 61 17.00 -1.97 -1.43
CA SER A 61 17.03 -1.26 -0.14
C SER A 61 17.24 0.24 -0.31
N ARG A 62 18.02 0.66 -1.31
CA ARG A 62 18.27 2.08 -1.61
C ARG A 62 16.99 2.81 -2.02
N GLU A 63 16.16 2.18 -2.84
CA GLU A 63 14.93 2.79 -3.36
C GLU A 63 13.75 2.59 -2.41
N HIS A 64 13.52 1.37 -1.93
CA HIS A 64 12.32 1.00 -1.18
C HIS A 64 12.39 1.43 0.29
N LEU A 65 13.58 1.48 0.89
CA LEU A 65 13.75 1.92 2.28
C LEU A 65 14.05 3.42 2.39
N LYS A 66 14.13 4.15 1.27
CA LYS A 66 14.16 5.61 1.29
C LYS A 66 12.87 6.09 1.99
N ALA A 67 12.99 6.96 2.99
CA ALA A 67 11.90 7.28 3.92
C ALA A 67 10.58 7.65 3.20
N GLU A 68 10.64 8.52 2.19
CA GLU A 68 9.47 8.95 1.39
C GLU A 68 8.84 7.85 0.52
N ASN A 69 9.60 6.83 0.15
CA ASN A 69 9.13 5.69 -0.65
C ASN A 69 8.55 4.62 0.29
N ALA A 70 9.28 4.30 1.35
CA ALA A 70 8.83 3.37 2.39
C ALA A 70 7.50 3.81 2.98
N ALA A 71 7.37 5.08 3.37
CA ALA A 71 6.13 5.62 3.93
C ALA A 71 4.95 5.49 2.96
N ALA A 72 5.15 5.77 1.67
CA ALA A 72 4.08 5.68 0.69
C ALA A 72 3.65 4.24 0.39
N LEU A 73 4.62 3.31 0.31
CA LEU A 73 4.34 1.87 0.17
C LEU A 73 3.57 1.34 1.38
N ILE A 74 4.06 1.63 2.59
CA ILE A 74 3.42 1.22 3.85
C ILE A 74 1.98 1.72 3.95
N TYR A 75 1.77 3.01 3.66
CA TYR A 75 0.44 3.61 3.70
C TYR A 75 -0.50 2.99 2.68
N SER A 76 -0.03 2.81 1.45
CA SER A 76 -0.82 2.21 0.37
C SER A 76 -1.21 0.77 0.67
N CYS A 77 -0.29 -0.02 1.23
CA CYS A 77 -0.59 -1.38 1.70
C CYS A 77 -1.63 -1.38 2.82
N GLY A 78 -1.52 -0.47 3.79
CA GLY A 78 -2.50 -0.34 4.87
C GLY A 78 -3.91 -0.01 4.37
N ILE A 79 -4.04 0.86 3.36
CA ILE A 79 -5.33 1.15 2.72
C ILE A 79 -5.87 -0.09 2.01
N ALA A 80 -5.01 -0.81 1.27
CA ALA A 80 -5.41 -2.03 0.58
C ALA A 80 -5.91 -3.10 1.56
N ASP A 81 -5.21 -3.30 2.67
CA ASP A 81 -5.60 -4.22 3.75
C ASP A 81 -6.95 -3.82 4.35
N PHE A 82 -7.13 -2.55 4.67
CA PHE A 82 -8.38 -2.05 5.23
C PHE A 82 -9.56 -2.22 4.26
N ALA A 83 -9.32 -2.00 2.97
CA ALA A 83 -10.31 -2.19 1.93
C ALA A 83 -10.67 -3.68 1.69
N ALA A 84 -9.82 -4.62 2.14
CA ALA A 84 -10.05 -6.05 2.02
C ALA A 84 -10.83 -6.67 3.20
N ILE A 85 -11.11 -5.90 4.26
CA ILE A 85 -11.90 -6.37 5.40
C ILE A 85 -13.32 -6.71 4.95
N ASP A 86 -13.73 -7.95 5.18
CA ASP A 86 -15.11 -8.39 4.98
C ASP A 86 -16.02 -7.72 6.01
N ARG A 87 -17.10 -7.12 5.51
CA ARG A 87 -18.08 -6.37 6.30
C ARG A 87 -19.41 -7.12 6.42
N GLU A 88 -19.55 -8.22 5.68
CA GLU A 88 -20.70 -9.12 5.68
C GLU A 88 -20.46 -10.39 6.50
#